data_AF-A0A968VAI5-F1
#
_entry.id   AF-A0A968VAI5-F1
#
_cell.length_a   1.000
_cell.length_b   1.000
_cell.length_c   1.000
_cell.angle_alpha   90.00
_cell.angle_beta   90.00
_cell.angle_gamma   90.00
#
_symmetry.space_group_name_H-M   'P 1'
#
loop_
_entity.id
_entity.type
_entity.pdbx_description
1 polymer ?
#
loop_
_entity_poly.entity_id
_entity_poly.type
_entity_poly.pdbx_seq_one_letter_code
_entity_poly.pdbx_strand_id
1 'polypeptide(L)' 'KPANNNPGGITEIPATIHVSNLMLIDPKTGEPTRIGRKEVDGKMVRYSKKIWRNY' A
#
# COMPACT_ATOMS: atom_id res chain seq x y z
N LYS A 1 -42.40 15.75 6.27
CA LYS A 1 -41.86 16.17 4.95
C LYS A 1 -40.47 15.56 4.84
N PRO A 2 -40.22 14.52 4.02
CA PRO A 2 -38.88 13.97 3.92
C PRO A 2 -37.96 15.03 3.28
N ALA A 3 -36.81 15.25 3.88
CA ALA A 3 -35.84 16.25 3.45
C ALA A 3 -35.15 15.78 2.17
N ASN A 4 -35.24 16.62 1.12
CA ASN A 4 -34.66 16.39 -0.20
C ASN A 4 -33.15 16.71 -0.21
N ASN A 5 -32.38 16.15 0.73
CA ASN A 5 -30.99 16.58 0.97
C ASN A 5 -29.92 15.78 0.20
N ASN A 6 -30.30 14.83 -0.65
CA ASN A 6 -29.37 14.09 -1.50
C ASN A 6 -29.79 14.25 -2.97
N PRO A 7 -29.34 15.32 -3.66
CA PRO A 7 -29.48 15.38 -5.12
C PRO A 7 -28.71 14.19 -5.71
N GLY A 8 -29.40 13.34 -6.49
CA GLY A 8 -28.75 12.22 -7.18
C GLY A 8 -27.68 12.70 -8.15
N GLY A 9 -26.55 12.00 -8.22
CA GLY A 9 -25.42 12.33 -9.10
C GLY A 9 -24.47 11.15 -9.24
N ILE A 10 -23.63 11.16 -10.27
CA ILE A 10 -22.59 10.14 -10.47
C ILE A 10 -21.53 10.35 -9.39
N THR A 11 -21.38 9.37 -8.50
CA THR A 11 -20.31 9.34 -7.50
C THR A 11 -19.32 8.26 -7.89
N GLU A 12 -18.06 8.64 -8.05
CA GLU A 12 -16.99 7.67 -8.26
C GLU A 12 -16.66 6.98 -6.94
N ILE A 13 -16.84 5.66 -6.91
CA ILE A 13 -16.55 4.82 -5.75
C ILE A 13 -15.41 3.87 -6.15
N PRO A 14 -14.31 3.80 -5.38
CA PRO A 14 -13.19 2.95 -5.71
C PRO A 14 -13.59 1.46 -5.68
N ALA A 15 -13.18 0.73 -6.70
CA ALA A 15 -13.34 -0.72 -6.77
C ALA A 15 -12.21 -1.44 -6.01
N THR A 16 -12.48 -2.66 -5.56
CA THR A 16 -11.47 -3.52 -4.97
C THR A 16 -10.41 -3.93 -6.00
N ILE A 17 -9.15 -4.02 -5.58
CA ILE A 17 -8.04 -4.52 -6.37
C ILE A 17 -7.42 -5.75 -5.70
N HIS A 18 -7.02 -6.75 -6.50
CA HIS A 18 -6.35 -7.93 -5.97
C HIS A 18 -4.93 -7.60 -5.50
N VAL A 19 -4.53 -8.14 -4.34
CA VAL A 19 -3.25 -7.82 -3.69
C VAL A 19 -2.02 -8.16 -4.56
N SER A 20 -2.12 -9.13 -5.47
CA SER A 20 -1.01 -9.48 -6.38
C SER A 20 -0.67 -8.36 -7.36
N ASN A 21 -1.60 -7.44 -7.61
CA ASN A 21 -1.46 -6.33 -8.55
C ASN A 21 -0.94 -5.06 -7.85
N LEU A 22 -0.65 -5.14 -6.56
CA LEU A 22 -0.10 -4.06 -5.75
C LEU A 22 1.37 -4.31 -5.40
N MET A 23 2.13 -3.23 -5.24
CA MET A 23 3.50 -3.25 -4.74
C MET A 23 3.71 -2.18 -3.67
N LEU A 24 4.60 -2.44 -2.73
CA LEU A 24 5.00 -1.44 -1.74
C LEU A 24 6.03 -0.50 -2.38
N ILE A 25 5.84 0.79 -2.17
CA ILE A 25 6.85 1.80 -2.50
C ILE A 25 7.82 1.93 -1.35
N ASP A 26 9.11 1.91 -1.66
CA ASP A 26 10.15 2.19 -0.68
C ASP A 26 10.18 3.69 -0.36
N PRO A 27 10.00 4.12 0.90
CA PRO A 27 10.01 5.54 1.25
C PRO A 27 11.36 6.22 0.98
N LYS A 28 12.46 5.47 0.85
CA LYS A 28 13.79 6.05 0.60
C LYS A 28 14.03 6.40 -0.87
N THR A 29 13.54 5.58 -1.79
CA THR A 29 13.80 5.73 -3.24
C THR A 29 12.58 6.14 -4.04
N GLY A 30 11.37 5.98 -3.48
CA GLY A 30 10.12 6.20 -4.22
C GLY A 30 9.83 5.10 -5.25
N GLU A 31 10.63 4.04 -5.30
CA GLU A 31 10.48 2.96 -6.27
C GLU A 31 9.71 1.75 -5.68
N PRO A 32 8.99 0.98 -6.52
CA PRO A 32 8.35 -0.25 -6.10
C PRO A 32 9.38 -1.33 -5.72
N THR A 33 9.15 -1.99 -4.59
CA THR A 33 10.07 -3.01 -4.05
C THR A 33 9.33 -4.24 -3.51
N ARG A 34 10.03 -5.38 -3.54
CA ARG A 34 9.59 -6.60 -2.85
C ARG A 34 10.08 -6.57 -1.40
N ILE A 35 9.25 -7.06 -0.49
CA ILE A 35 9.55 -7.07 0.95
C ILE A 35 10.19 -8.40 1.37
N GLY A 36 11.19 -8.36 2.24
CA GLY A 36 11.69 -9.47 3.04
C GLY A 36 11.37 -9.28 4.52
N ARG A 37 11.51 -10.35 5.31
CA ARG A 37 11.43 -10.29 6.78
C ARG A 37 12.76 -10.77 7.36
N LYS A 38 13.27 -10.05 8.36
CA LYS A 38 14.49 -10.41 9.09
C LYS A 38 14.25 -10.18 10.57
N GLU A 39 14.90 -10.98 11.40
CA GLU A 39 14.95 -10.72 12.84
C GLU A 39 16.09 -9.75 13.14
N VAL A 40 15.77 -8.66 13.84
CA VAL A 40 16.72 -7.67 14.33
C VAL A 40 16.36 -7.43 15.80
N ASP A 41 17.33 -7.67 16.68
CA ASP A 41 17.17 -7.49 18.13
C ASP A 41 15.95 -8.22 18.72
N GLY A 42 15.71 -9.46 18.28
CA GLY A 42 14.57 -10.28 18.71
C GLY A 42 13.22 -9.88 18.12
N LYS A 43 13.18 -8.91 17.20
CA LYS A 43 11.95 -8.42 16.55
C LYS A 43 11.98 -8.67 15.04
N MET A 44 10.85 -9.15 14.52
CA MET A 44 10.67 -9.35 13.09
C MET A 44 10.42 -8.01 12.39
N VAL A 45 11.38 -7.56 11.60
CA VAL A 45 11.30 -6.32 10.80
C VAL A 45 11.13 -6.63 9.32
N ARG A 46 10.36 -5.79 8.64
CA ARG A 46 10.24 -5.81 7.17
C ARG A 46 11.34 -4.96 6.57
N TYR A 47 11.96 -5.45 5.50
CA TYR A 47 13.00 -4.71 4.77
C TYR A 47 12.78 -4.77 3.25
N SER A 48 13.24 -3.73 2.56
CA SER A 48 13.23 -3.65 1.09
C SER A 48 14.31 -4.55 0.51
N LYS A 49 13.93 -5.57 -0.28
CA LYS A 49 14.90 -6.51 -0.87
C LYS A 49 15.80 -5.84 -1.92
N LYS A 50 15.31 -4.80 -2.60
CA LYS A 50 16.06 -4.08 -3.64
C LYS A 50 17.23 -3.29 -3.05
N ILE A 51 16.99 -2.54 -1.97
CA ILE A 51 18.03 -1.73 -1.31
C ILE A 51 18.96 -2.60 -0.46
N TRP A 52 18.42 -3.57 0.30
CA TRP A 52 19.23 -4.39 1.20
C TRP A 52 20.37 -5.12 0.49
N ARG A 53 20.21 -5.49 -0.79
CA ARG A 53 21.28 -6.18 -1.51
C ARG A 53 22.46 -5.28 -1.89
N ASN A 54 22.29 -3.95 -1.80
CA ASN A 54 23.29 -2.96 -2.20
C ASN A 54 23.94 -2.24 -1.00
N TYR A 55 23.77 -2.78 0.22
CA TYR A 55 24.42 -2.33 1.46
C TYR A 55 25.17 -3.47 2.14
#